data_AF-A0A259TYJ1-F1
#
_entry.id   AF-A0A259TYJ1-F1
#
_cell.length_a   1.000
_cell.length_b   1.000
_cell.length_c   1.000
_cell.angle_alpha   90.00
_cell.angle_beta   90.00
_cell.angle_gamma   90.00
#
_symmetry.space_group_name_H-M   'P 1'
#
loop_
_entity.id
_entity.type
_entity.pdbx_description
1 polymer ?
#
loop_
_entity_poly.entity_id
_entity_poly.type
_entity_poly.pdbx_seq_one_letter_code
_entity_poly.pdbx_strand_id
1 'polypeptide(L)'
;MPSTPPDASVTPDRPSRKRPGRTTRQRSGRKPEKIKPTFKENVSFWIKAIVVILFLRAFIFEPYRIPSESMEDTLLVGDFLIVSKLHYGARTPNTIGIPFTRIYVPGLVFPQTRLPGFSEPARGDVAVFNYPAAVDVERGVIPADTPIERRAPYIKRIVAVPGDTLAMVDKMLILNGSPVPLGATLKQRWRAFSADGDRPTAREMLDMNVQYLEGTDGQAADGVRQFDITTTPGGAQLLAADPEVARVEPFVLPDSISFSDPRLFDPRAIDLIYDPALAWNADQYGPLVVPGVGMTIDVTAETMETYADVLEQYEGVEVAEARGGGYLLNGVARDTYTFKADYYFAMGDNRDNSVDSRYWGFVPKTHLVGKAVFKFLSFKGEFPFVRPSRFFRPIR
;
A
#
# COMPACT_ATOMS: atom_id res chain seq x y z
N MET A 1 55.43 -53.34 -14.23
CA MET A 1 55.44 -54.82 -14.13
C MET A 1 56.76 -55.25 -13.53
N PRO A 2 56.84 -56.37 -12.76
CA PRO A 2 55.77 -57.03 -11.99
C PRO A 2 55.65 -56.25 -10.65
N SER A 3 55.78 -56.72 -9.39
CA SER A 3 55.89 -58.07 -8.77
C SER A 3 55.58 -58.02 -7.26
N THR A 4 54.91 -59.07 -6.78
CA THR A 4 54.80 -59.57 -5.38
C THR A 4 55.64 -60.87 -5.25
N PRO A 5 55.75 -61.56 -4.09
CA PRO A 5 55.65 -61.18 -2.65
C PRO A 5 56.96 -61.68 -1.94
N PRO A 6 57.04 -62.49 -0.84
CA PRO A 6 56.21 -62.66 0.38
C PRO A 6 56.97 -62.75 1.74
N ASP A 7 56.19 -62.90 2.82
CA ASP A 7 56.41 -63.78 3.99
C ASP A 7 57.46 -63.53 5.10
N ALA A 8 57.38 -64.44 6.09
CA ALA A 8 58.28 -64.80 7.19
C ALA A 8 58.12 -64.05 8.54
N SER A 9 57.79 -64.86 9.55
CA SER A 9 57.50 -64.52 10.95
C SER A 9 58.70 -64.81 11.89
N VAL A 10 58.45 -65.02 13.19
CA VAL A 10 59.34 -65.59 14.25
C VAL A 10 60.12 -64.60 15.15
N THR A 11 59.50 -64.25 16.31
CA THR A 11 59.94 -64.27 17.75
C THR A 11 61.41 -63.96 18.19
N PRO A 12 61.78 -63.93 19.50
CA PRO A 12 61.03 -63.65 20.75
C PRO A 12 61.64 -62.57 21.71
N ASP A 13 60.74 -62.05 22.57
CA ASP A 13 60.84 -61.61 23.98
C ASP A 13 62.20 -61.43 24.74
N ARG A 14 62.45 -60.18 25.22
CA ARG A 14 62.92 -59.74 26.59
C ARG A 14 64.32 -60.13 27.16
N PRO A 15 64.79 -59.50 28.28
CA PRO A 15 64.59 -58.11 28.76
C PRO A 15 65.85 -57.42 29.38
N SER A 16 65.67 -56.14 29.76
CA SER A 16 66.25 -55.48 30.96
C SER A 16 67.71 -54.97 30.99
N ARG A 17 67.84 -53.62 30.95
CA ARG A 17 68.61 -52.87 31.97
C ARG A 17 68.07 -51.43 32.11
N LYS A 18 68.02 -50.89 33.33
CA LYS A 18 67.46 -49.55 33.63
C LYS A 18 68.50 -48.43 33.47
N ARG A 19 68.09 -47.28 32.93
CA ARG A 19 68.63 -45.94 33.24
C ARG A 19 67.47 -44.92 33.38
N PRO A 20 67.63 -43.83 34.16
CA PRO A 20 66.50 -43.00 34.61
C PRO A 20 66.24 -41.77 33.72
N GLY A 21 65.05 -41.15 33.85
CA GLY A 21 64.90 -39.74 33.47
C GLY A 21 63.60 -39.31 32.77
N ARG A 22 62.44 -39.41 33.42
CA ARG A 22 61.34 -38.41 33.30
C ARG A 22 60.20 -38.71 34.29
N THR A 23 60.01 -37.84 35.27
CA THR A 23 58.76 -37.76 36.04
C THR A 23 57.70 -37.07 35.17
N THR A 24 56.86 -37.87 34.51
CA THR A 24 55.78 -37.38 33.64
C THR A 24 54.72 -36.65 34.46
N ARG A 25 54.92 -35.34 34.68
CA ARG A 25 53.96 -34.47 35.37
C ARG A 25 52.69 -34.38 34.52
N GLN A 26 51.69 -35.20 34.85
CA GLN A 26 50.38 -35.16 34.18
C GLN A 26 49.77 -33.77 34.32
N ARG A 27 49.88 -32.96 33.25
CA ARG A 27 48.94 -31.85 33.03
C ARG A 27 47.61 -32.49 32.69
N SER A 28 46.71 -32.56 33.68
CA SER A 28 45.31 -32.89 33.45
C SER A 28 44.71 -31.85 32.51
N GLY A 29 44.58 -32.21 31.24
CA GLY A 29 43.91 -31.38 30.25
C GLY A 29 42.43 -31.27 30.62
N ARG A 30 42.06 -30.21 31.34
CA ARG A 30 40.67 -29.75 31.39
C ARG A 30 40.22 -29.57 29.94
N LYS A 31 39.39 -30.50 29.44
CA LYS A 31 38.60 -30.24 28.23
C LYS A 31 37.87 -28.91 28.46
N PRO A 32 37.78 -28.02 27.46
CA PRO A 32 36.98 -26.82 27.59
C PRO A 32 35.54 -27.26 27.91
N GLU A 33 35.09 -26.91 29.11
CA GLU A 33 33.78 -27.29 29.60
C GLU A 33 32.75 -26.56 28.74
N LYS A 34 32.01 -27.31 27.92
CA LYS A 34 30.94 -26.74 27.09
C LYS A 34 29.83 -26.29 28.02
N ILE A 35 29.91 -25.04 28.48
CA ILE A 35 28.85 -24.35 29.21
C ILE A 35 27.59 -24.45 28.34
N LYS A 36 26.67 -25.33 28.72
CA LYS A 36 25.37 -25.44 28.09
C LYS A 36 24.60 -24.17 28.48
N PRO A 37 24.08 -23.38 27.53
CA PRO A 37 23.45 -22.12 27.86
C PRO A 37 22.27 -22.37 28.82
N THR A 38 22.35 -21.71 29.97
CA THR A 38 21.41 -21.85 31.08
C THR A 38 20.03 -21.40 30.63
N PHE A 39 18.96 -21.94 31.23
CA PHE A 39 17.59 -21.54 30.92
C PHE A 39 17.39 -20.01 30.94
N LYS A 40 17.99 -19.31 31.91
CA LYS A 40 18.00 -17.84 32.01
C LYS A 40 18.70 -17.14 30.84
N GLU A 41 19.76 -17.73 30.28
CA GLU A 41 20.51 -17.17 29.15
C GLU A 41 19.72 -17.32 27.86
N ASN A 42 19.07 -18.46 27.65
CA ASN A 42 18.15 -18.69 26.53
C ASN A 42 16.95 -17.70 26.59
N VAL A 43 16.35 -17.51 27.76
CA VAL A 43 15.27 -16.52 27.96
C VAL A 43 15.77 -15.09 27.71
N SER A 44 16.97 -14.73 28.19
CA SER A 44 17.57 -13.41 27.91
C SER A 44 17.84 -13.19 26.43
N PHE A 45 18.28 -14.22 25.70
CA PHE A 45 18.47 -14.18 24.26
C PHE A 45 17.14 -13.91 23.53
N TRP A 46 16.08 -14.66 23.83
CA TRP A 46 14.78 -14.47 23.19
C TRP A 46 14.16 -13.11 23.50
N ILE A 47 14.27 -12.60 24.73
CA ILE A 47 13.82 -11.24 25.09
C ILE A 47 14.57 -10.19 24.26
N LYS A 48 15.90 -10.30 24.13
CA LYS A 48 16.71 -9.37 23.31
C LYS A 48 16.33 -9.45 21.82
N ALA A 49 16.13 -10.66 21.30
CA ALA A 49 15.71 -10.87 19.91
C ALA A 49 14.33 -10.24 19.64
N ILE A 50 13.37 -10.40 20.56
CA ILE A 50 12.05 -9.76 20.48
C ILE A 50 12.21 -8.23 20.52
N VAL A 51 12.97 -7.66 21.46
CA VAL A 51 13.19 -6.20 21.55
C VAL A 51 13.81 -5.65 20.26
N VAL A 52 14.77 -6.35 19.66
CA VAL A 52 15.34 -5.96 18.35
C VAL A 52 14.29 -6.04 17.25
N ILE A 53 13.50 -7.12 17.15
CA ILE A 53 12.43 -7.24 16.15
C ILE A 53 11.38 -6.14 16.30
N LEU A 54 11.03 -5.76 17.55
CA LEU A 54 10.11 -4.66 17.84
C LEU A 54 10.70 -3.30 17.45
N PHE A 55 11.98 -3.06 17.72
CA PHE A 55 12.67 -1.85 17.29
C PHE A 55 12.76 -1.74 15.76
N LEU A 56 13.12 -2.84 15.07
CA LEU A 56 13.13 -2.92 13.61
C LEU A 56 11.74 -2.66 13.03
N ARG A 57 10.69 -3.24 13.61
CA ARG A 57 9.29 -3.02 13.20
C ARG A 57 8.83 -1.59 13.45
N ALA A 58 9.18 -0.98 14.57
CA ALA A 58 8.81 0.38 14.89
C ALA A 58 9.48 1.38 13.92
N PHE A 59 10.80 1.28 13.73
CA PHE A 59 11.60 2.37 13.16
C PHE A 59 12.23 2.10 11.78
N ILE A 60 12.34 0.85 11.32
CA ILE A 60 13.10 0.52 10.10
C ILE A 60 12.22 -0.01 8.98
N PHE A 61 11.53 -1.13 9.21
CA PHE A 61 10.71 -1.78 8.18
C PHE A 61 9.54 -2.56 8.79
N GLU A 62 8.46 -2.72 8.04
CA GLU A 62 7.31 -3.51 8.47
C GLU A 62 6.81 -4.44 7.36
N PRO A 63 6.58 -5.74 7.64
CA PRO A 63 6.05 -6.67 6.65
C PRO A 63 4.52 -6.58 6.53
N TYR A 64 4.02 -6.53 5.30
CA TYR A 64 2.58 -6.51 5.00
C TYR A 64 2.21 -7.67 4.06
N ARG A 65 0.97 -8.18 4.18
CA ARG A 65 0.33 -9.08 3.20
C ARG A 65 -0.71 -8.29 2.41
N ILE A 66 -0.79 -8.52 1.11
CA ILE A 66 -1.80 -7.89 0.24
C ILE A 66 -3.10 -8.70 0.25
N PRO A 67 -4.24 -8.11 0.69
CA PRO A 67 -5.52 -8.79 0.77
C PRO A 67 -6.43 -8.54 -0.44
N SER A 68 -6.27 -7.44 -1.18
CA SER A 68 -7.16 -6.97 -2.24
C SER A 68 -6.41 -6.62 -3.54
N GLU A 69 -7.17 -6.47 -4.63
CA GLU A 69 -6.69 -6.35 -6.01
C GLU A 69 -6.60 -4.90 -6.54
N SER A 70 -6.84 -3.89 -5.69
CA SER A 70 -6.72 -2.46 -6.03
C SER A 70 -5.32 -2.00 -6.51
N MET A 71 -4.31 -2.86 -6.38
CA MET A 71 -2.94 -2.64 -6.83
C MET A 71 -2.46 -3.75 -7.80
N GLU A 72 -3.37 -4.43 -8.49
CA GLU A 72 -3.11 -5.59 -9.35
C GLU A 72 -2.02 -5.36 -10.43
N ASP A 73 -1.47 -6.47 -10.95
CA ASP A 73 -0.22 -6.60 -11.71
C ASP A 73 1.03 -6.16 -10.91
N THR A 74 1.07 -4.91 -10.43
CA THR A 74 2.11 -4.40 -9.53
C THR A 74 2.20 -5.23 -8.25
N LEU A 75 1.07 -5.47 -7.59
CA LEU A 75 0.90 -6.21 -6.32
C LEU A 75 -0.34 -7.11 -6.41
N LEU A 76 -0.14 -8.43 -6.29
CA LEU A 76 -1.25 -9.39 -6.37
C LEU A 76 -1.72 -9.80 -4.98
N VAL A 77 -2.99 -10.16 -4.83
CA VAL A 77 -3.52 -10.80 -3.61
C VAL A 77 -2.62 -11.99 -3.22
N GLY A 78 -2.20 -12.04 -1.96
CA GLY A 78 -1.23 -13.03 -1.47
C GLY A 78 0.25 -12.68 -1.66
N ASP A 79 0.61 -11.53 -2.25
CA ASP A 79 1.96 -10.97 -2.15
C ASP A 79 2.26 -10.53 -0.71
N PHE A 80 3.51 -10.71 -0.29
CA PHE A 80 4.05 -10.26 0.99
C PHE A 80 5.19 -9.28 0.74
N LEU A 81 5.07 -8.09 1.31
CA LEU A 81 5.91 -6.92 1.02
C LEU A 81 6.73 -6.51 2.23
N ILE A 82 7.92 -5.94 1.99
CA ILE A 82 8.61 -5.10 2.98
C ILE A 82 8.31 -3.64 2.68
N VAL A 83 7.80 -2.92 3.67
CA VAL A 83 7.65 -1.46 3.67
C VAL A 83 8.81 -0.86 4.45
N SER A 84 9.55 0.07 3.85
CA SER A 84 10.65 0.80 4.48
C SER A 84 10.13 2.09 5.10
N LYS A 85 10.24 2.18 6.44
CA LYS A 85 9.91 3.39 7.21
C LYS A 85 11.02 4.43 7.13
N LEU A 86 12.26 4.00 6.86
CA LEU A 86 13.42 4.89 6.68
C LEU A 86 13.27 5.86 5.50
N HIS A 87 12.49 5.52 4.47
CA HIS A 87 12.28 6.42 3.33
C HIS A 87 11.58 7.71 3.76
N TYR A 88 10.31 7.62 4.18
CA TYR A 88 9.51 8.79 4.59
C TYR A 88 9.72 9.21 6.06
N GLY A 89 10.75 8.67 6.71
CA GLY A 89 11.01 8.85 8.13
C GLY A 89 10.07 8.03 9.01
N ALA A 90 10.59 7.43 10.08
CA ALA A 90 9.75 6.64 10.99
C ALA A 90 8.96 7.55 11.95
N ARG A 91 7.70 7.19 12.21
CA ARG A 91 6.88 7.83 13.24
C ARG A 91 7.19 7.24 14.62
N THR A 92 7.13 8.04 15.67
CA THR A 92 7.08 7.52 17.05
C THR A 92 5.77 6.76 17.29
N PRO A 93 5.76 5.72 18.15
CA PRO A 93 4.50 5.07 18.55
C PRO A 93 3.56 6.08 19.23
N ASN A 94 2.28 6.07 18.87
CA ASN A 94 1.28 6.95 19.49
C ASN A 94 0.40 6.25 20.54
N THR A 95 0.50 4.92 20.71
CA THR A 95 -0.09 4.21 21.85
C THR A 95 0.89 3.21 22.49
N ILE A 96 0.59 2.76 23.71
CA ILE A 96 1.21 1.58 24.31
C ILE A 96 0.27 0.38 24.12
N GLY A 97 0.78 -0.74 23.62
CA GLY A 97 -0.01 -1.95 23.42
C GLY A 97 0.82 -3.20 23.18
N ILE A 98 0.15 -4.36 23.16
CA ILE A 98 0.81 -5.67 22.99
C ILE A 98 1.13 -5.85 21.49
N PRO A 99 2.41 -5.98 21.09
CA PRO A 99 2.78 -6.13 19.69
C PRO A 99 2.12 -7.34 19.01
N PHE A 100 1.90 -7.23 17.70
CA PHE A 100 1.20 -8.23 16.88
C PHE A 100 -0.29 -8.45 17.24
N THR A 101 -0.86 -7.69 18.19
CA THR A 101 -2.28 -7.76 18.56
C THR A 101 -3.00 -6.43 18.34
N ARG A 102 -4.34 -6.45 18.45
CA ARG A 102 -5.19 -5.25 18.52
C ARG A 102 -5.24 -4.61 19.93
N ILE A 103 -4.60 -5.21 20.94
CA ILE A 103 -4.69 -4.75 22.33
C ILE A 103 -3.74 -3.57 22.56
N TYR A 104 -4.30 -2.45 23.01
CA TYR A 104 -3.59 -1.25 23.45
C TYR A 104 -4.27 -0.66 24.68
N VAL A 105 -3.61 0.28 25.37
CA VAL A 105 -4.18 1.00 26.52
C VAL A 105 -5.14 2.08 26.01
N PRO A 106 -6.47 1.97 26.22
CA PRO A 106 -7.42 2.97 25.74
C PRO A 106 -7.21 4.31 26.45
N GLY A 107 -7.49 5.42 25.75
CA GLY A 107 -7.33 6.79 26.27
C GLY A 107 -5.88 7.27 26.47
N LEU A 108 -4.87 6.38 26.38
CA LEU A 108 -3.46 6.75 26.51
C LEU A 108 -2.81 6.93 25.13
N VAL A 109 -2.94 8.14 24.57
CA VAL A 109 -2.38 8.55 23.28
C VAL A 109 -1.24 9.55 23.49
N PHE A 110 -0.13 9.34 22.80
CA PHE A 110 1.06 10.20 22.84
C PHE A 110 1.15 11.07 21.57
N PRO A 111 1.69 12.30 21.65
CA PRO A 111 1.99 13.11 20.47
C PRO A 111 2.92 12.35 19.50
N GLN A 112 2.43 12.10 18.29
CA GLN A 112 3.20 11.42 17.25
C GLN A 112 4.14 12.41 16.55
N THR A 113 5.43 12.10 16.52
CA THR A 113 6.44 12.86 15.77
C THR A 113 7.03 11.99 14.68
N ARG A 114 7.57 12.61 13.63
CA ARG A 114 8.23 11.93 12.51
C ARG A 114 9.72 12.21 12.57
N LEU A 115 10.53 11.16 12.60
CA LEU A 115 11.98 11.24 12.46
C LEU A 115 12.35 11.59 11.00
N PRO A 116 13.54 12.17 10.73
CA PRO A 116 13.99 12.42 9.37
C PRO A 116 13.99 11.15 8.50
N GLY A 117 13.60 11.32 7.24
CA GLY A 117 13.62 10.28 6.21
C GLY A 117 14.83 10.37 5.28
N PHE A 118 15.04 9.32 4.48
CA PHE A 118 16.01 9.32 3.36
C PHE A 118 15.45 9.97 2.09
N SER A 119 14.13 10.09 1.97
CA SER A 119 13.46 10.64 0.77
C SER A 119 12.05 11.12 1.12
N GLU A 120 11.68 12.32 0.66
CA GLU A 120 10.27 12.71 0.67
C GLU A 120 9.43 11.79 -0.28
N PRO A 121 8.13 11.58 -0.01
CA PRO A 121 7.26 10.77 -0.87
C PRO A 121 7.10 11.42 -2.25
N ALA A 122 7.40 10.67 -3.31
CA ALA A 122 7.40 11.18 -4.68
C ALA A 122 6.22 10.64 -5.51
N ARG A 123 5.89 11.33 -6.60
CA ARG A 123 4.95 10.80 -7.62
C ARG A 123 5.47 9.47 -8.16
N GLY A 124 4.55 8.52 -8.35
CA GLY A 124 4.85 7.15 -8.72
C GLY A 124 5.17 6.24 -7.53
N ASP A 125 5.41 6.75 -6.32
CA ASP A 125 5.75 5.89 -5.19
C ASP A 125 4.57 5.07 -4.68
N VAL A 126 4.75 3.76 -4.58
CA VAL A 126 3.81 2.87 -3.88
C VAL A 126 4.02 3.03 -2.37
N ALA A 127 3.06 3.67 -1.72
CA ALA A 127 3.12 4.06 -0.31
C ALA A 127 2.12 3.25 0.53
N VAL A 128 2.50 2.95 1.77
CA VAL A 128 1.57 2.46 2.80
C VAL A 128 1.26 3.58 3.79
N PHE A 129 -0.01 3.71 4.15
CA PHE A 129 -0.54 4.69 5.11
C PHE A 129 -1.63 4.06 5.97
N ASN A 130 -1.95 4.68 7.10
CA ASN A 130 -3.19 4.40 7.82
C ASN A 130 -4.35 5.17 7.15
N TYR A 131 -5.56 4.59 7.14
CA TYR A 131 -6.73 5.19 6.49
C TYR A 131 -7.06 6.61 7.02
N PRO A 132 -7.27 7.61 6.14
CA PRO A 132 -7.33 9.01 6.53
C PRO A 132 -8.73 9.50 6.99
N ALA A 133 -9.79 9.17 6.25
CA ALA A 133 -11.15 9.68 6.52
C ALA A 133 -11.81 9.01 7.75
N ALA A 134 -12.96 9.52 8.19
CA ALA A 134 -13.69 9.04 9.37
C ALA A 134 -14.53 7.78 9.09
N VAL A 135 -14.96 7.55 7.84
CA VAL A 135 -15.63 6.29 7.43
C VAL A 135 -14.75 5.49 6.48
N ASP A 136 -14.48 4.24 6.84
CA ASP A 136 -13.79 3.25 6.01
C ASP A 136 -14.83 2.47 5.18
N VAL A 137 -14.81 2.62 3.85
CA VAL A 137 -15.79 2.00 2.94
C VAL A 137 -15.89 0.47 3.12
N GLU A 138 -14.81 -0.20 3.54
CA GLU A 138 -14.79 -1.65 3.79
C GLU A 138 -15.20 -2.03 5.23
N ARG A 139 -15.23 -1.09 6.19
CA ARG A 139 -15.28 -1.38 7.64
C ARG A 139 -16.26 -0.54 8.46
N GLY A 140 -16.88 0.46 7.86
CA GLY A 140 -17.80 1.40 8.49
C GLY A 140 -17.10 2.54 9.24
N VAL A 141 -17.86 3.21 10.11
CA VAL A 141 -17.42 4.39 10.86
C VAL A 141 -16.28 4.04 11.82
N ILE A 142 -15.18 4.78 11.72
CA ILE A 142 -14.05 4.73 12.65
C ILE A 142 -14.37 5.63 13.86
N PRO A 143 -14.34 5.14 15.11
CA PRO A 143 -14.49 5.99 16.29
C PRO A 143 -13.44 7.12 16.29
N ALA A 144 -13.87 8.36 16.55
CA ALA A 144 -13.01 9.54 16.44
C ALA A 144 -11.76 9.53 17.36
N ASP A 145 -11.82 8.78 18.47
CA ASP A 145 -10.70 8.55 19.38
C ASP A 145 -9.69 7.50 18.89
N THR A 146 -9.96 6.81 17.78
CA THR A 146 -9.10 5.75 17.22
C THR A 146 -7.75 6.31 16.79
N PRO A 147 -6.64 5.95 17.47
CA PRO A 147 -5.33 6.53 17.18
C PRO A 147 -4.84 6.12 15.79
N ILE A 148 -4.17 7.03 15.07
CA ILE A 148 -3.76 6.85 13.67
C ILE A 148 -3.09 5.49 13.41
N GLU A 149 -2.16 5.03 14.27
CA GLU A 149 -1.46 3.75 14.08
C GLU A 149 -2.36 2.50 14.20
N ARG A 150 -3.58 2.66 14.73
CA ARG A 150 -4.59 1.60 14.92
C ARG A 150 -5.62 1.54 13.79
N ARG A 151 -5.74 2.58 12.96
CA ARG A 151 -6.60 2.59 11.76
C ARG A 151 -6.05 1.64 10.68
N ALA A 152 -6.92 1.16 9.79
CA ALA A 152 -6.57 0.15 8.79
C ALA A 152 -5.40 0.59 7.88
N PRO A 153 -4.43 -0.30 7.57
CA PRO A 153 -3.33 0.03 6.67
C PRO A 153 -3.75 -0.14 5.20
N TYR A 154 -3.64 0.94 4.44
CA TYR A 154 -3.89 0.98 3.00
C TYR A 154 -2.59 1.09 2.21
N ILE A 155 -2.62 0.56 0.98
CA ILE A 155 -1.54 0.67 -0.01
C ILE A 155 -2.11 1.20 -1.32
N LYS A 156 -1.48 2.25 -1.85
CA LYS A 156 -1.82 2.95 -3.10
C LYS A 156 -0.56 3.57 -3.70
N ARG A 157 -0.62 4.01 -4.96
CA ARG A 157 0.43 4.79 -5.62
C ARG A 157 0.17 6.28 -5.45
N ILE A 158 1.15 7.03 -4.96
CA ILE A 158 1.09 8.50 -4.93
C ILE A 158 1.14 8.99 -6.38
N VAL A 159 0.12 9.74 -6.82
CA VAL A 159 0.05 10.30 -8.17
C VAL A 159 0.36 11.81 -8.19
N ALA A 160 0.01 12.51 -7.11
CA ALA A 160 0.24 13.94 -6.93
C ALA A 160 0.78 14.22 -5.51
N VAL A 161 1.68 15.19 -5.41
CA VAL A 161 2.40 15.61 -4.20
C VAL A 161 2.08 17.09 -3.89
N PRO A 162 2.46 17.66 -2.72
CA PRO A 162 2.13 19.03 -2.36
C PRO A 162 2.42 20.07 -3.45
N GLY A 163 1.45 20.94 -3.72
CA GLY A 163 1.52 21.96 -4.76
C GLY A 163 1.20 21.50 -6.18
N ASP A 164 0.91 20.21 -6.41
CA ASP A 164 0.38 19.73 -7.68
C ASP A 164 -1.10 20.10 -7.85
N THR A 165 -1.48 20.55 -9.04
CA THR A 165 -2.89 20.58 -9.48
C THR A 165 -3.20 19.27 -10.21
N LEU A 166 -4.24 18.54 -9.78
CA LEU A 166 -4.76 17.38 -10.49
C LEU A 166 -6.20 17.63 -10.99
N ALA A 167 -6.60 16.91 -12.03
CA ALA A 167 -8.00 16.74 -12.44
C ALA A 167 -8.17 15.35 -13.06
N MET A 168 -9.39 14.85 -13.12
CA MET A 168 -9.76 13.73 -13.99
C MET A 168 -10.74 14.24 -15.04
N VAL A 169 -10.44 13.93 -16.31
CA VAL A 169 -11.29 14.25 -17.46
C VAL A 169 -11.42 12.97 -18.26
N ASP A 170 -12.63 12.44 -18.38
CA ASP A 170 -12.93 11.17 -19.08
C ASP A 170 -12.01 10.01 -18.67
N LYS A 171 -11.84 9.82 -17.35
CA LYS A 171 -10.91 8.86 -16.69
C LYS A 171 -9.41 9.16 -16.91
N MET A 172 -9.03 10.11 -17.76
CA MET A 172 -7.65 10.55 -17.92
C MET A 172 -7.24 11.48 -16.78
N LEU A 173 -6.14 11.13 -16.09
CA LEU A 173 -5.51 12.00 -15.10
C LEU A 173 -4.84 13.17 -15.82
N ILE A 174 -5.23 14.39 -15.49
CA ILE A 174 -4.51 15.61 -15.82
C ILE A 174 -3.70 16.02 -14.58
N LEU A 175 -2.41 16.33 -14.75
CA LEU A 175 -1.52 16.76 -13.68
C LEU A 175 -0.74 17.98 -14.13
N ASN A 176 -0.85 19.08 -13.39
CA ASN A 176 -0.28 20.40 -13.70
C ASN A 176 -0.59 20.82 -15.15
N GLY A 177 -1.86 20.68 -15.54
CA GLY A 177 -2.36 20.96 -16.90
C GLY A 177 -1.93 19.99 -18.00
N SER A 178 -1.10 18.98 -17.68
CA SER A 178 -0.60 17.99 -18.65
C SER A 178 -1.32 16.64 -18.51
N PRO A 179 -1.78 15.99 -19.59
CA PRO A 179 -2.36 14.66 -19.51
C PRO A 179 -1.30 13.62 -19.11
N VAL A 180 -1.70 12.68 -18.24
CA VAL A 180 -0.90 11.54 -17.76
C VAL A 180 -1.57 10.25 -18.27
N PRO A 181 -1.08 9.67 -19.39
CA PRO A 181 -1.64 8.44 -19.95
C PRO A 181 -1.63 7.28 -18.95
N LEU A 182 -2.59 6.35 -19.08
CA LEU A 182 -2.61 5.14 -18.26
C LEU A 182 -1.34 4.30 -18.54
N GLY A 183 -0.57 4.05 -17.48
CA GLY A 183 0.67 3.26 -17.57
C GLY A 183 0.40 1.81 -18.00
N ALA A 184 1.34 1.20 -18.72
CA ALA A 184 1.18 -0.12 -19.33
C ALA A 184 0.90 -1.29 -18.36
N THR A 185 1.15 -1.11 -17.06
CA THR A 185 0.86 -2.08 -15.98
C THR A 185 -0.32 -1.67 -15.09
N LEU A 186 -1.02 -0.58 -15.43
CA LEU A 186 -2.19 -0.12 -14.68
C LEU A 186 -3.45 -0.64 -15.39
N LYS A 187 -4.38 -1.22 -14.64
CA LYS A 187 -5.67 -1.72 -15.15
C LYS A 187 -6.73 -0.64 -15.00
N GLN A 188 -7.67 -0.59 -15.93
CA GLN A 188 -8.92 0.19 -15.83
C GLN A 188 -10.09 -0.60 -16.41
N ARG A 189 -11.31 -0.10 -16.24
CA ARG A 189 -12.52 -0.61 -16.90
C ARG A 189 -12.58 -0.09 -18.34
N TRP A 190 -12.82 -1.01 -19.26
CA TRP A 190 -13.07 -0.73 -20.68
C TRP A 190 -14.41 -1.34 -21.07
N ARG A 191 -14.99 -0.82 -22.15
CA ARG A 191 -16.14 -1.41 -22.83
C ARG A 191 -15.69 -1.99 -24.16
N ALA A 192 -15.99 -3.26 -24.38
CA ALA A 192 -15.82 -3.94 -25.65
C ALA A 192 -17.18 -4.04 -26.37
N PHE A 193 -17.15 -3.94 -27.69
CA PHE A 193 -18.31 -4.09 -28.56
C PHE A 193 -18.05 -5.25 -29.51
N SER A 194 -19.00 -6.16 -29.60
CA SER A 194 -18.88 -7.35 -30.43
C SER A 194 -18.97 -7.03 -31.93
N ALA A 195 -18.32 -7.85 -32.77
CA ALA A 195 -18.49 -7.84 -34.22
C ALA A 195 -19.80 -8.54 -34.64
N ASP A 196 -19.88 -9.86 -34.49
CA ASP A 196 -21.04 -10.68 -34.89
C ASP A 196 -22.01 -11.00 -33.73
N GLY A 197 -21.84 -10.32 -32.61
CA GLY A 197 -22.61 -10.45 -31.38
C GLY A 197 -21.96 -11.34 -30.32
N ASP A 198 -21.13 -12.31 -30.66
CA ASP A 198 -20.45 -13.17 -29.65
C ASP A 198 -19.27 -12.49 -28.94
N ARG A 199 -18.60 -13.17 -28.02
CA ARG A 199 -17.38 -12.64 -27.38
C ARG A 199 -16.37 -13.74 -27.08
N PRO A 200 -15.05 -13.41 -27.09
CA PRO A 200 -13.99 -14.40 -26.87
C PRO A 200 -14.20 -15.15 -25.56
N THR A 201 -13.81 -16.43 -25.51
CA THR A 201 -14.06 -17.22 -24.31
C THR A 201 -13.28 -16.65 -23.12
N ALA A 202 -13.77 -16.92 -21.91
CA ALA A 202 -13.05 -16.55 -20.68
C ALA A 202 -11.62 -17.13 -20.65
N ARG A 203 -11.30 -18.17 -21.44
CA ARG A 203 -9.94 -18.71 -21.57
C ARG A 203 -9.04 -17.80 -22.41
N GLU A 204 -9.51 -17.35 -23.58
CA GLU A 204 -8.76 -16.43 -24.45
C GLU A 204 -8.60 -15.06 -23.80
N MET A 205 -9.65 -14.53 -23.17
CA MET A 205 -9.56 -13.29 -22.39
C MET A 205 -8.49 -13.39 -21.28
N LEU A 206 -8.47 -14.49 -20.50
CA LEU A 206 -7.44 -14.69 -19.47
C LEU A 206 -6.02 -14.78 -20.03
N ASP A 207 -5.83 -15.38 -21.21
CA ASP A 207 -4.50 -15.43 -21.86
C ASP A 207 -4.07 -14.07 -22.45
N MET A 208 -5.01 -13.14 -22.67
CA MET A 208 -4.76 -11.72 -22.98
C MET A 208 -4.60 -10.81 -21.75
N ASN A 209 -4.64 -11.35 -20.52
CA ASN A 209 -4.76 -10.59 -19.26
C ASN A 209 -6.01 -9.68 -19.20
N VAL A 210 -7.11 -10.14 -19.78
CA VAL A 210 -8.42 -9.50 -19.77
C VAL A 210 -9.33 -10.20 -18.76
N GLN A 211 -9.89 -9.42 -17.84
CA GLN A 211 -10.87 -9.88 -16.85
C GLN A 211 -12.26 -9.38 -17.27
N TYR A 212 -13.14 -10.28 -17.71
CA TYR A 212 -14.54 -9.94 -17.98
C TYR A 212 -15.28 -9.58 -16.68
N LEU A 213 -16.20 -8.60 -16.75
CA LEU A 213 -17.04 -8.17 -15.63
C LEU A 213 -18.44 -8.77 -15.78
N GLU A 214 -18.73 -9.80 -14.98
CA GLU A 214 -20.03 -10.50 -15.00
C GLU A 214 -21.21 -9.54 -14.75
N GLY A 215 -22.28 -9.72 -15.53
CA GLY A 215 -23.49 -8.90 -15.43
C GLY A 215 -23.41 -7.51 -16.09
N THR A 216 -22.32 -7.20 -16.81
CA THR A 216 -22.19 -5.93 -17.58
C THR A 216 -22.63 -6.02 -19.04
N ASP A 217 -23.12 -7.19 -19.48
CA ASP A 217 -23.64 -7.38 -20.84
C ASP A 217 -24.84 -6.48 -21.13
N GLY A 218 -24.86 -5.88 -22.31
CA GLY A 218 -25.97 -5.07 -22.77
C GLY A 218 -25.95 -4.83 -24.28
N GLN A 219 -26.71 -3.81 -24.70
CA GLN A 219 -26.68 -3.31 -26.07
C GLN A 219 -26.39 -1.81 -26.06
N ALA A 220 -25.63 -1.38 -27.06
CA ALA A 220 -25.41 0.02 -27.38
C ALA A 220 -26.63 0.61 -28.12
N ALA A 221 -26.64 1.93 -28.34
CA ALA A 221 -27.77 2.63 -28.96
C ALA A 221 -28.02 2.25 -30.44
N ASP A 222 -27.04 1.63 -31.10
CA ASP A 222 -27.10 1.05 -32.44
C ASP A 222 -27.52 -0.45 -32.44
N GLY A 223 -27.74 -1.04 -31.26
CA GLY A 223 -28.09 -2.45 -31.06
C GLY A 223 -26.89 -3.40 -30.93
N VAL A 224 -25.65 -2.93 -31.09
CA VAL A 224 -24.44 -3.78 -30.97
C VAL A 224 -24.31 -4.31 -29.55
N ARG A 225 -24.04 -5.61 -29.38
CA ARG A 225 -23.82 -6.21 -28.06
C ARG A 225 -22.51 -5.69 -27.47
N GLN A 226 -22.58 -5.18 -26.24
CA GLN A 226 -21.46 -4.60 -25.51
C GLN A 226 -21.25 -5.34 -24.18
N PHE A 227 -20.02 -5.39 -23.70
CA PHE A 227 -19.66 -5.97 -22.40
C PHE A 227 -18.45 -5.23 -21.81
N ASP A 228 -18.36 -5.17 -20.48
CA ASP A 228 -17.25 -4.48 -19.82
C ASP A 228 -16.19 -5.45 -19.30
N ILE A 229 -14.95 -4.96 -19.25
CA ILE A 229 -13.75 -5.71 -18.88
C ILE A 229 -12.83 -4.83 -18.01
N THR A 230 -11.98 -5.45 -17.19
CA THR A 230 -10.91 -4.76 -16.45
C THR A 230 -9.54 -5.26 -16.90
N THR A 231 -8.76 -4.39 -17.55
CA THR A 231 -7.46 -4.76 -18.13
C THR A 231 -6.55 -3.54 -18.35
N THR A 232 -5.28 -3.76 -18.72
CA THR A 232 -4.32 -2.70 -19.07
C THR A 232 -4.53 -2.21 -20.51
N PRO A 233 -3.93 -1.08 -20.94
CA PRO A 233 -3.97 -0.65 -22.34
C PRO A 233 -3.50 -1.72 -23.33
N GLY A 234 -2.56 -2.59 -22.92
CA GLY A 234 -2.08 -3.69 -23.75
C GLY A 234 -3.12 -4.80 -23.92
N GLY A 235 -3.80 -5.21 -22.84
CA GLY A 235 -4.87 -6.21 -22.92
C GLY A 235 -6.09 -5.71 -23.69
N ALA A 236 -6.42 -4.42 -23.57
CA ALA A 236 -7.45 -3.77 -24.39
C ALA A 236 -7.09 -3.75 -25.89
N GLN A 237 -5.82 -3.52 -26.24
CA GLN A 237 -5.33 -3.59 -27.62
C GLN A 237 -5.32 -5.02 -28.18
N LEU A 238 -4.99 -6.03 -27.36
CA LEU A 238 -5.07 -7.43 -27.76
C LEU A 238 -6.52 -7.84 -28.04
N LEU A 239 -7.45 -7.50 -27.16
CA LEU A 239 -8.88 -7.79 -27.36
C LEU A 239 -9.47 -7.03 -28.56
N ALA A 240 -9.04 -5.79 -28.80
CA ALA A 240 -9.46 -5.01 -29.98
C ALA A 240 -8.87 -5.53 -31.32
N ALA A 241 -8.01 -6.56 -31.28
CA ALA A 241 -7.51 -7.28 -32.46
C ALA A 241 -8.13 -8.68 -32.59
N ASP A 242 -9.05 -9.07 -31.71
CA ASP A 242 -9.77 -10.34 -31.76
C ASP A 242 -10.92 -10.27 -32.79
N PRO A 243 -11.09 -11.28 -33.68
CA PRO A 243 -12.15 -11.29 -34.69
C PRO A 243 -13.58 -11.11 -34.14
N GLU A 244 -13.85 -11.49 -32.90
CA GLU A 244 -15.19 -11.38 -32.31
C GLU A 244 -15.48 -9.97 -31.75
N VAL A 245 -14.51 -9.05 -31.75
CA VAL A 245 -14.60 -7.73 -31.11
C VAL A 245 -14.37 -6.62 -32.13
N ALA A 246 -15.42 -5.84 -32.41
CA ALA A 246 -15.38 -4.72 -33.36
C ALA A 246 -14.54 -3.54 -32.87
N ARG A 247 -14.54 -3.26 -31.55
CA ARG A 247 -13.78 -2.17 -30.91
C ARG A 247 -13.77 -2.30 -29.38
N VAL A 248 -12.77 -1.68 -28.75
CA VAL A 248 -12.66 -1.52 -27.29
C VAL A 248 -12.33 -0.07 -26.97
N GLU A 249 -13.02 0.53 -25.99
CA GLU A 249 -12.80 1.92 -25.55
C GLU A 249 -12.90 2.06 -24.02
N PRO A 250 -12.39 3.13 -23.40
CA PRO A 250 -12.52 3.34 -21.96
C PRO A 250 -13.99 3.38 -21.52
N PHE A 251 -14.33 2.69 -20.43
CA PHE A 251 -15.66 2.87 -19.81
C PHE A 251 -15.62 4.12 -18.93
N VAL A 252 -16.21 5.22 -19.38
CA VAL A 252 -16.27 6.48 -18.64
C VAL A 252 -17.63 6.60 -17.95
N LEU A 253 -17.65 6.96 -16.66
CA LEU A 253 -18.87 7.38 -15.96
C LEU A 253 -19.40 8.69 -16.56
N PRO A 254 -20.68 8.79 -16.98
CA PRO A 254 -21.24 10.06 -17.45
C PRO A 254 -21.32 11.15 -16.38
N ASP A 255 -21.24 12.42 -16.79
CA ASP A 255 -21.30 13.61 -15.92
C ASP A 255 -22.63 13.77 -15.16
N SER A 256 -23.66 13.03 -15.57
CA SER A 256 -24.95 12.94 -14.87
C SER A 256 -24.93 11.98 -13.67
N ILE A 257 -23.78 11.36 -13.40
CA ILE A 257 -23.48 10.57 -12.21
C ILE A 257 -22.45 11.34 -11.38
N SER A 258 -22.81 11.66 -10.15
CA SER A 258 -21.91 12.20 -9.12
C SER A 258 -21.64 11.15 -8.03
N PHE A 259 -20.67 11.40 -7.16
CA PHE A 259 -20.48 10.61 -5.93
C PHE A 259 -21.69 10.65 -4.98
N SER A 260 -22.57 11.65 -5.12
CA SER A 260 -23.80 11.78 -4.36
C SER A 260 -24.98 10.95 -4.93
N ASP A 261 -24.78 10.16 -5.99
CA ASP A 261 -25.81 9.27 -6.54
C ASP A 261 -26.03 8.01 -5.67
N PRO A 262 -27.16 7.90 -4.95
CA PRO A 262 -27.43 6.78 -4.03
C PRO A 262 -27.71 5.45 -4.75
N ARG A 263 -27.76 5.44 -6.09
CA ARG A 263 -27.91 4.21 -6.89
C ARG A 263 -26.59 3.45 -7.05
N LEU A 264 -25.46 4.11 -6.83
CA LEU A 264 -24.12 3.60 -7.13
C LEU A 264 -23.18 3.66 -5.93
N PHE A 265 -23.42 4.59 -5.00
CA PHE A 265 -22.63 4.79 -3.79
C PHE A 265 -23.57 4.80 -2.57
N ASP A 266 -23.20 4.16 -1.47
CA ASP A 266 -23.88 4.38 -0.19
C ASP A 266 -23.36 5.70 0.39
N PRO A 267 -24.19 6.77 0.52
CA PRO A 267 -23.72 8.09 0.97
C PRO A 267 -23.26 8.12 2.44
N ARG A 268 -23.34 6.99 3.15
CA ARG A 268 -22.85 6.82 4.52
C ARG A 268 -21.58 5.95 4.60
N ALA A 269 -21.19 5.31 3.49
CA ALA A 269 -19.98 4.51 3.40
C ALA A 269 -18.82 5.33 2.86
N ILE A 270 -19.10 6.23 1.91
CA ILE A 270 -18.13 7.23 1.45
C ILE A 270 -18.29 8.48 2.31
N ASP A 271 -17.30 8.75 3.13
CA ASP A 271 -17.07 10.04 3.79
C ASP A 271 -16.61 11.01 2.69
N LEU A 272 -17.56 11.73 2.09
CA LEU A 272 -17.32 12.55 0.89
C LEU A 272 -16.56 13.82 1.25
N ILE A 273 -15.22 13.73 1.27
CA ILE A 273 -14.26 14.85 1.43
C ILE A 273 -14.30 15.86 0.26
N TYR A 274 -15.27 15.72 -0.65
CA TYR A 274 -15.60 16.65 -1.73
C TYR A 274 -17.09 16.98 -1.65
N ASP A 275 -17.44 18.26 -1.60
CA ASP A 275 -18.84 18.68 -1.47
C ASP A 275 -19.72 18.07 -2.58
N PRO A 276 -20.85 17.40 -2.24
CA PRO A 276 -21.84 16.91 -3.19
C PRO A 276 -22.29 17.92 -4.27
N ALA A 277 -22.21 19.23 -4.00
CA ALA A 277 -22.52 20.32 -4.93
C ALA A 277 -21.56 20.40 -6.13
N LEU A 278 -20.32 19.91 -5.99
CA LEU A 278 -19.32 19.88 -7.07
C LEU A 278 -19.70 18.92 -8.21
N ALA A 279 -20.69 18.05 -8.01
CA ALA A 279 -21.18 17.03 -8.95
C ALA A 279 -20.12 16.01 -9.45
N TRP A 280 -18.94 16.00 -8.84
CA TRP A 280 -17.78 15.18 -9.21
C TRP A 280 -18.03 13.66 -9.12
N ASN A 281 -17.32 12.88 -9.94
CA ASN A 281 -17.26 11.41 -9.88
C ASN A 281 -15.81 10.89 -10.07
N ALA A 282 -15.62 9.56 -10.05
CA ALA A 282 -14.27 8.96 -10.08
C ALA A 282 -13.48 9.11 -11.40
N ASP A 283 -14.14 9.57 -12.46
CA ASP A 283 -13.58 9.79 -13.81
C ASP A 283 -13.56 11.27 -14.23
N GLN A 284 -14.34 12.12 -13.56
CA GLN A 284 -14.63 13.50 -13.93
C GLN A 284 -14.67 14.37 -12.66
N TYR A 285 -13.56 15.08 -12.35
CA TYR A 285 -13.47 16.02 -11.22
C TYR A 285 -12.25 16.95 -11.30
N GLY A 286 -12.27 18.01 -10.48
CA GLY A 286 -11.20 19.02 -10.40
C GLY A 286 -11.41 20.19 -11.37
N PRO A 287 -10.39 21.07 -11.53
CA PRO A 287 -9.06 20.99 -10.95
C PRO A 287 -9.03 21.12 -9.42
N LEU A 288 -8.13 20.37 -8.79
CA LEU A 288 -7.93 20.27 -7.35
C LEU A 288 -6.44 20.40 -7.05
N VAL A 289 -6.06 21.29 -6.12
CA VAL A 289 -4.64 21.46 -5.73
C VAL A 289 -4.36 20.62 -4.49
N VAL A 290 -3.25 19.88 -4.48
CA VAL A 290 -2.81 19.11 -3.30
C VAL A 290 -2.19 20.06 -2.27
N PRO A 291 -2.74 20.19 -1.05
CA PRO A 291 -2.21 21.13 -0.07
C PRO A 291 -0.80 20.77 0.42
N GLY A 292 -0.04 21.78 0.83
CA GLY A 292 1.35 21.66 1.27
C GLY A 292 1.70 22.61 2.40
N VAL A 293 2.73 22.28 3.19
CA VAL A 293 3.14 23.16 4.29
C VAL A 293 3.54 24.55 3.79
N GLY A 294 2.90 25.59 4.32
CA GLY A 294 3.12 26.97 3.89
C GLY A 294 2.38 27.39 2.61
N MET A 295 1.59 26.50 1.98
CA MET A 295 0.62 26.91 0.96
C MET A 295 -0.50 27.72 1.61
N THR A 296 -0.86 28.85 0.99
CA THR A 296 -1.98 29.70 1.42
C THR A 296 -3.10 29.65 0.40
N ILE A 297 -4.33 29.61 0.89
CA ILE A 297 -5.58 29.82 0.14
C ILE A 297 -6.29 31.06 0.68
N ASP A 298 -7.06 31.72 -0.17
CA ASP A 298 -8.12 32.64 0.28
C ASP A 298 -9.27 31.83 0.90
N VAL A 299 -10.07 32.45 1.76
CA VAL A 299 -11.20 31.79 2.46
C VAL A 299 -12.51 32.21 1.80
N THR A 300 -12.88 31.47 0.76
CA THR A 300 -14.08 31.65 -0.06
C THR A 300 -14.97 30.40 -0.04
N ALA A 301 -16.23 30.49 -0.49
CA ALA A 301 -17.14 29.34 -0.57
C ALA A 301 -16.52 28.17 -1.36
N GLU A 302 -16.10 28.42 -2.61
CA GLU A 302 -15.39 27.46 -3.48
C GLU A 302 -14.21 26.76 -2.76
N THR A 303 -13.40 27.49 -1.99
CA THR A 303 -12.29 26.88 -1.24
C THR A 303 -12.74 26.08 -0.01
N MET A 304 -13.86 26.44 0.63
CA MET A 304 -14.37 25.68 1.78
C MET A 304 -15.14 24.43 1.33
N GLU A 305 -15.91 24.50 0.24
CA GLU A 305 -16.46 23.34 -0.50
C GLU A 305 -15.37 22.33 -0.90
N THR A 306 -14.15 22.83 -1.15
CA THR A 306 -12.99 22.00 -1.55
C THR A 306 -12.12 21.49 -0.39
N TYR A 307 -12.00 22.25 0.71
CA TYR A 307 -10.99 22.01 1.76
C TYR A 307 -11.50 22.02 3.21
N ALA A 308 -12.77 22.30 3.52
CA ALA A 308 -13.25 22.38 4.90
C ALA A 308 -12.98 21.09 5.70
N ASP A 309 -13.29 19.91 5.14
CA ASP A 309 -12.95 18.61 5.72
C ASP A 309 -11.45 18.43 5.98
N VAL A 310 -10.60 18.97 5.11
CA VAL A 310 -9.14 18.90 5.29
C VAL A 310 -8.70 19.76 6.48
N LEU A 311 -9.32 20.93 6.64
CA LEU A 311 -9.09 21.85 7.76
C LEU A 311 -9.58 21.26 9.08
N GLU A 312 -10.77 20.66 9.11
CA GLU A 312 -11.37 20.09 10.30
C GLU A 312 -10.69 18.76 10.71
N GLN A 313 -10.59 17.79 9.80
CA GLN A 313 -10.13 16.43 10.11
C GLN A 313 -8.61 16.36 10.37
N TYR A 314 -7.80 17.24 9.77
CA TYR A 314 -6.32 17.11 9.78
C TYR A 314 -5.55 18.33 10.29
N GLU A 315 -6.08 19.54 10.15
CA GLU A 315 -5.42 20.77 10.63
C GLU A 315 -5.90 21.25 12.01
N GLY A 316 -7.03 20.73 12.51
CA GLY A 316 -7.64 21.14 13.78
C GLY A 316 -8.21 22.56 13.70
N VAL A 317 -8.97 22.85 12.63
CA VAL A 317 -9.58 24.17 12.37
C VAL A 317 -11.07 23.98 12.10
N GLU A 318 -11.91 24.32 13.07
CA GLU A 318 -13.38 24.41 12.94
C GLU A 318 -13.74 25.43 11.85
N VAL A 319 -14.60 25.04 10.90
CA VAL A 319 -15.07 25.89 9.79
C VAL A 319 -16.56 26.15 9.94
N ALA A 320 -16.96 27.42 10.02
CA ALA A 320 -18.37 27.79 10.19
C ALA A 320 -18.75 29.01 9.34
N GLU A 321 -19.93 29.00 8.74
CA GLU A 321 -20.47 30.18 8.04
C GLU A 321 -20.74 31.34 9.00
N ALA A 322 -20.32 32.54 8.61
CA ALA A 322 -20.63 33.77 9.33
C ALA A 322 -22.04 34.27 8.99
N ARG A 323 -22.77 34.78 10.00
CA ARG A 323 -24.16 35.29 9.87
C ARG A 323 -24.35 36.51 8.94
N GLY A 324 -23.30 36.94 8.24
CA GLY A 324 -23.33 37.99 7.22
C GLY A 324 -22.69 37.58 5.88
N GLY A 325 -22.39 36.28 5.68
CA GLY A 325 -21.58 35.76 4.58
C GLY A 325 -20.09 35.70 4.92
N GLY A 326 -19.35 34.84 4.21
CA GLY A 326 -17.97 34.47 4.54
C GLY A 326 -17.88 33.43 5.65
N TYR A 327 -16.66 33.02 6.02
CA TYR A 327 -16.41 31.94 6.98
C TYR A 327 -15.60 32.39 8.20
N LEU A 328 -15.82 31.67 9.29
CA LEU A 328 -15.09 31.74 10.55
C LEU A 328 -14.21 30.49 10.64
N LEU A 329 -12.91 30.69 10.92
CA LEU A 329 -11.96 29.62 11.20
C LEU A 329 -11.63 29.65 12.69
N ASN A 330 -11.98 28.58 13.43
CA ASN A 330 -11.99 28.54 14.90
C ASN A 330 -12.73 29.75 15.51
N GLY A 331 -13.93 30.04 14.99
CA GLY A 331 -14.79 31.14 15.45
C GLY A 331 -14.32 32.56 15.10
N VAL A 332 -13.22 32.72 14.35
CA VAL A 332 -12.66 34.03 13.96
C VAL A 332 -12.74 34.20 12.44
N ALA A 333 -13.28 35.32 11.96
CA ALA A 333 -13.28 35.63 10.53
C ALA A 333 -11.85 35.73 9.99
N ARG A 334 -11.60 35.12 8.83
CA ARG A 334 -10.29 35.10 8.16
C ARG A 334 -10.48 35.26 6.66
N ASP A 335 -9.64 36.07 6.04
CA ASP A 335 -9.61 36.21 4.58
C ASP A 335 -8.73 35.15 3.92
N THR A 336 -7.78 34.57 4.66
CA THR A 336 -6.81 33.56 4.19
C THR A 336 -6.52 32.46 5.22
N TYR A 337 -6.12 31.30 4.73
CA TYR A 337 -5.65 30.16 5.52
C TYR A 337 -4.33 29.60 4.97
N THR A 338 -3.40 29.22 5.86
CA THR A 338 -2.12 28.60 5.50
C THR A 338 -2.03 27.20 6.09
N PHE A 339 -1.84 26.19 5.23
CA PHE A 339 -1.72 24.78 5.61
C PHE A 339 -0.42 24.50 6.39
N LYS A 340 -0.49 23.60 7.38
CA LYS A 340 0.61 23.27 8.29
C LYS A 340 1.21 21.89 8.02
N ALA A 341 0.52 21.04 7.27
CA ALA A 341 0.99 19.72 6.84
C ALA A 341 1.13 19.60 5.32
N ASP A 342 1.90 18.59 4.90
CA ASP A 342 1.94 18.12 3.52
C ASP A 342 0.84 17.07 3.30
N TYR A 343 0.19 17.11 2.13
CA TYR A 343 -0.84 16.17 1.73
C TYR A 343 -0.46 15.48 0.41
N TYR A 344 -1.08 14.33 0.12
CA TYR A 344 -0.77 13.53 -1.07
C TYR A 344 -2.05 12.98 -1.68
N PHE A 345 -2.11 12.91 -3.00
CA PHE A 345 -3.17 12.19 -3.71
C PHE A 345 -2.69 10.80 -4.09
N ALA A 346 -3.39 9.75 -3.68
CA ALA A 346 -3.00 8.37 -3.92
C ALA A 346 -4.09 7.55 -4.60
N MET A 347 -3.75 6.86 -5.70
CA MET A 347 -4.66 6.06 -6.52
C MET A 347 -4.26 4.58 -6.55
N GLY A 348 -5.20 3.70 -6.91
CA GLY A 348 -4.90 2.31 -7.23
C GLY A 348 -4.24 2.15 -8.59
N ASP A 349 -3.49 1.06 -8.74
CA ASP A 349 -3.01 0.61 -10.05
C ASP A 349 -4.11 -0.13 -10.82
N ASN A 350 -5.13 -0.67 -10.13
CA ASN A 350 -6.35 -1.20 -10.72
C ASN A 350 -7.48 -0.17 -10.54
N ARG A 351 -7.55 0.80 -11.46
CA ARG A 351 -8.26 2.08 -11.30
C ARG A 351 -9.72 1.93 -10.92
N ASP A 352 -10.48 1.11 -11.64
CA ASP A 352 -11.92 0.95 -11.43
C ASP A 352 -12.27 -0.08 -10.35
N ASN A 353 -11.26 -0.72 -9.76
CA ASN A 353 -11.39 -1.67 -8.65
C ASN A 353 -10.54 -1.20 -7.45
N SER A 354 -10.60 0.12 -7.20
CA SER A 354 -9.81 0.79 -6.18
C SER A 354 -10.58 1.95 -5.57
N VAL A 355 -11.11 1.72 -4.35
CA VAL A 355 -11.40 2.83 -3.45
C VAL A 355 -10.06 3.46 -3.07
N ASP A 356 -9.92 4.76 -3.34
CA ASP A 356 -8.70 5.55 -3.17
C ASP A 356 -8.99 7.05 -2.97
N SER A 357 -8.00 7.94 -3.11
CA SER A 357 -8.16 9.37 -2.84
C SER A 357 -9.26 10.08 -3.63
N ARG A 358 -9.76 9.48 -4.72
CA ARG A 358 -10.96 9.98 -5.42
C ARG A 358 -12.23 9.92 -4.58
N TYR A 359 -12.26 9.03 -3.57
CA TYR A 359 -13.43 8.74 -2.75
C TYR A 359 -13.26 9.27 -1.33
N TRP A 360 -12.04 9.24 -0.76
CA TRP A 360 -11.76 9.65 0.63
C TRP A 360 -10.86 10.89 0.75
N GLY A 361 -10.62 11.62 -0.34
CA GLY A 361 -9.75 12.80 -0.35
C GLY A 361 -8.26 12.52 -0.13
N PHE A 362 -7.55 13.52 0.38
CA PHE A 362 -6.09 13.48 0.51
C PHE A 362 -5.59 12.53 1.61
N VAL A 363 -4.36 12.05 1.45
CA VAL A 363 -3.60 11.34 2.48
C VAL A 363 -2.63 12.32 3.16
N PRO A 364 -2.81 12.69 4.44
CA PRO A 364 -1.88 13.60 5.12
C PRO A 364 -0.53 12.93 5.42
N LYS A 365 0.57 13.69 5.45
CA LYS A 365 1.92 13.19 5.79
C LYS A 365 2.01 12.52 7.16
N THR A 366 1.10 12.80 8.09
CA THR A 366 0.99 12.09 9.38
C THR A 366 0.57 10.62 9.21
N HIS A 367 -0.24 10.31 8.21
CA HIS A 367 -0.81 8.97 7.99
C HIS A 367 0.16 8.01 7.28
N LEU A 368 1.14 8.51 6.52
CA LEU A 368 2.15 7.70 5.83
C LEU A 368 2.99 6.84 6.79
N VAL A 369 3.01 5.52 6.54
CA VAL A 369 3.85 4.54 7.26
C VAL A 369 5.24 4.46 6.61
N GLY A 370 5.32 4.37 5.28
CA GLY A 370 6.57 4.17 4.56
C GLY A 370 6.40 3.74 3.10
N LYS A 371 7.52 3.57 2.40
CA LYS A 371 7.58 3.18 0.98
C LYS A 371 7.57 1.67 0.84
N ALA A 372 6.71 1.11 0.00
CA ALA A 372 6.75 -0.32 -0.32
C ALA A 372 7.94 -0.57 -1.27
N VAL A 373 8.95 -1.34 -0.82
CA VAL A 373 10.24 -1.45 -1.53
C VAL A 373 10.43 -2.74 -2.31
N PHE A 374 10.05 -3.90 -1.75
CA PHE A 374 10.13 -5.18 -2.47
C PHE A 374 9.11 -6.21 -1.98
N LYS A 375 8.72 -7.10 -2.89
CA LYS A 375 7.97 -8.35 -2.64
C LYS A 375 8.97 -9.40 -2.14
N PHE A 376 8.80 -9.93 -0.93
CA PHE A 376 9.72 -10.94 -0.36
C PHE A 376 9.19 -12.37 -0.46
N LEU A 377 7.86 -12.54 -0.50
CA LEU A 377 7.17 -13.82 -0.61
C LEU A 377 5.85 -13.60 -1.36
N SER A 378 5.25 -14.66 -1.92
CA SER A 378 4.03 -14.54 -2.72
C SER A 378 3.31 -15.89 -2.83
N PHE A 379 2.01 -15.93 -2.49
CA PHE A 379 1.16 -17.12 -2.57
C PHE A 379 0.10 -17.00 -3.66
N LYS A 380 -0.28 -18.12 -4.29
CA LYS A 380 -1.40 -18.24 -5.23
C LYS A 380 -2.56 -18.95 -4.52
N GLY A 381 -3.39 -18.18 -3.83
CA GLY A 381 -4.43 -18.73 -2.95
C GLY A 381 -3.85 -19.19 -1.62
N GLU A 382 -4.09 -20.45 -1.24
CA GLU A 382 -3.66 -21.01 0.04
C GLU A 382 -2.23 -21.59 0.03
N PHE A 383 -1.68 -21.78 1.22
CA PHE A 383 -0.43 -22.52 1.42
C PHE A 383 -0.62 -23.99 0.99
N PRO A 384 0.33 -24.64 0.27
CA PRO A 384 1.71 -24.20 0.01
C PRO A 384 1.93 -23.52 -1.35
N PHE A 385 0.89 -23.16 -2.10
CA PHE A 385 1.03 -22.70 -3.49
C PHE A 385 1.67 -21.31 -3.56
N VAL A 386 2.90 -21.23 -4.09
CA VAL A 386 3.70 -20.00 -4.18
C VAL A 386 3.87 -19.49 -5.61
N ARG A 387 4.27 -18.22 -5.75
CA ARG A 387 4.65 -17.57 -7.03
C ARG A 387 6.13 -17.14 -7.00
N PRO A 388 7.11 -18.06 -7.17
CA PRO A 388 8.54 -17.75 -7.00
C PRO A 388 9.06 -16.64 -7.92
N SER A 389 8.48 -16.47 -9.11
CA SER A 389 8.82 -15.40 -10.06
C SER A 389 8.64 -13.98 -9.50
N ARG A 390 7.79 -13.81 -8.48
CA ARG A 390 7.52 -12.54 -7.78
C ARG A 390 8.41 -12.34 -6.53
N PHE A 391 9.21 -13.31 -6.12
CA PHE A 391 10.07 -13.21 -4.93
C PHE A 391 11.26 -12.26 -5.17
N PHE A 392 11.63 -11.51 -4.13
CA PHE A 392 12.69 -10.50 -4.11
C PHE A 392 12.62 -9.47 -5.26
N ARG A 393 11.43 -9.28 -5.84
CA ARG A 393 11.20 -8.28 -6.89
C ARG A 393 10.99 -6.91 -6.28
N PRO A 394 11.67 -5.85 -6.78
CA PRO A 394 11.36 -4.49 -6.37
C PRO A 394 9.90 -4.16 -6.71
N ILE A 395 9.35 -3.22 -5.95
CA ILE A 395 8.08 -2.56 -6.28
C ILE A 395 8.44 -1.29 -7.06
N ARG A 396 7.65 -0.99 -8.09
CA ARG A 396 7.85 0.12 -9.03
C ARG A 396 6.50 0.67 -9.43
#